data_AF-A0A1I0HMY8-F1
#
_entry.id   AF-A0A1I0HMY8-F1
#
_cell.length_a   1.000
_cell.length_b   1.000
_cell.length_c   1.000
_cell.angle_alpha   90.00
_cell.angle_beta   90.00
_cell.angle_gamma   90.00
#
_symmetry.space_group_name_H-M   'P 1'
#
loop_
_entity.id
_entity.type
_entity.pdbx_description
1 polymer ?
#
loop_
_entity_poly.entity_id
_entity_poly.type
_entity_poly.pdbx_seq_one_letter_code
_entity_poly.pdbx_strand_id
1 'polypeptide(L)' 'MWNGMKSVMVFDPKDTQEETNRKWIQWNQHKSAVQDKAVPGAEETRRKMNELRA' A
#
# COMPACT_ATOMS: atom_id res chain seq x y z
N MET A 1 15.66 3.15 3.09
CA MET A 1 14.48 2.33 2.71
C MET A 1 14.63 1.00 3.42
N TRP A 2 13.68 0.66 4.31
CA TRP A 2 13.77 -0.54 5.15
C TRP A 2 13.34 -1.78 4.34
N ASN A 3 14.13 -2.86 4.43
CA ASN A 3 13.95 -4.08 3.66
C ASN A 3 12.58 -4.73 3.93
N GLY A 4 11.65 -4.64 2.96
CA GLY A 4 10.44 -5.48 2.92
C GLY A 4 9.09 -4.76 2.91
N MET A 5 9.02 -3.46 3.22
CA MET A 5 7.73 -2.73 3.21
C MET A 5 7.42 -2.15 1.81
N LYS A 6 6.32 -2.60 1.21
CA LYS A 6 5.79 -2.06 -0.05
C LYS A 6 4.55 -1.22 0.25
N SER A 7 4.49 -0.02 -0.30
CA SER A 7 3.31 0.83 -0.24
C SER A 7 2.79 1.05 -1.66
N VAL A 8 1.47 1.00 -1.84
CA VAL A 8 0.80 1.11 -3.14
C VAL A 8 -0.04 2.38 -3.14
N MET A 9 0.10 3.18 -4.20
CA MET A 9 -0.76 4.33 -4.48
C MET A 9 -1.67 3.98 -5.66
N VAL A 10 -2.94 4.34 -5.55
CA VAL A 10 -3.92 4.16 -6.63
C VAL A 10 -4.18 5.53 -7.27
N PHE A 11 -4.03 5.60 -8.59
CA PHE A 11 -4.37 6.77 -9.40
C PHE A 11 -5.64 6.50 -10.20
N ASP A 12 -6.41 7.54 -10.48
CA ASP A 12 -7.52 7.44 -11.43
C ASP A 12 -6.94 7.47 -12.85
N PRO A 13 -7.34 6.57 -13.76
CA PRO A 13 -6.91 6.63 -15.16
C PRO A 13 -7.24 7.96 -15.86
N LYS A 14 -8.18 8.75 -15.32
CA LYS A 14 -8.56 10.07 -15.81
C LYS A 14 -7.76 11.22 -15.20
N ASP A 15 -6.89 10.93 -14.22
CA ASP A 15 -6.04 11.96 -13.62
C ASP A 15 -5.10 12.54 -14.68
N THR A 16 -5.02 13.86 -14.70
CA THR A 16 -3.95 14.56 -15.43
C THR A 16 -2.60 14.34 -14.74
N GLN A 17 -1.52 14.65 -15.44
CA GLN A 17 -0.16 14.55 -14.90
C GLN A 17 0.03 15.46 -13.67
N GLU A 18 -0.59 16.64 -13.68
CA GLU A 18 -0.53 17.61 -12.58
C GLU A 18 -1.29 17.11 -11.34
N GLU A 19 -2.45 16.48 -11.54
CA GLU A 19 -3.22 15.86 -10.46
C GLU A 19 -2.47 14.69 -9.83
N THR A 20 -1.83 13.86 -10.67
CA THR A 20 -0.97 12.75 -10.24
C THR A 20 0.19 13.27 -9.39
N ASN A 21 0.86 14.33 -9.83
CA ASN A 21 1.96 14.96 -9.09
C ASN A 21 1.50 15.54 -7.75
N ARG A 22 0.34 16.20 -7.72
CA ARG A 22 -0.25 16.72 -6.47
C ARG A 22 -0.56 15.60 -5.48
N LYS A 23 -1.21 14.53 -5.95
CA LYS A 23 -1.52 13.34 -5.14
C LYS A 23 -0.26 12.67 -4.60
N TRP A 24 0.79 12.57 -5.43
CA TRP A 24 2.09 12.03 -5.02
C TRP A 24 2.75 12.85 -3.92
N ILE A 25 2.80 14.18 -4.08
CA ILE A 25 3.36 15.09 -3.08
C ILE A 25 2.58 14.99 -1.77
N GLN A 26 1.24 15.04 -1.84
CA GLN A 26 0.37 14.92 -0.68
C GLN A 26 0.59 13.58 0.04
N TRP A 27 0.64 12.46 -0.69
CA TRP A 27 0.88 11.16 -0.09
C TRP A 27 2.26 11.07 0.56
N ASN A 28 3.31 11.63 -0.06
CA ASN A 28 4.65 11.66 0.55
C ASN A 28 4.70 12.50 1.83
N GLN A 29 3.88 13.55 1.94
CA GLN A 29 3.77 14.36 3.16
C GLN A 29 3.10 13.60 4.31
N HIS A 30 2.22 12.64 4.01
CA HIS A 30 1.51 11.81 5.00
C HIS A 30 2.27 10.52 5.36
N LYS A 31 3.60 10.46 5.20
CA LYS A 31 4.45 9.32 5.61
C LYS A 31 4.59 9.19 7.14
N SER A 32 3.47 9.13 7.85
CA SER A 32 3.38 8.63 9.22
C SER A 32 1.98 8.07 9.45
N ALA A 33 1.80 6.76 9.24
CA ALA A 33 0.64 5.99 9.71
C ALA A 33 0.75 4.48 9.47
N VAL A 34 1.61 4.03 8.53
CA VAL A 34 1.71 2.60 8.16
C VAL A 34 3.11 2.03 8.41
N GLN A 35 3.92 2.68 9.24
CA GLN A 35 5.22 2.15 9.62
C GLN A 35 5.09 0.95 10.58
N ASP A 36 3.94 0.77 11.22
CA ASP A 36 3.69 -0.27 12.23
C ASP A 36 2.74 -1.39 11.80
N LYS A 37 2.14 -1.31 10.60
CA LYS A 37 1.27 -2.40 10.13
C LYS A 37 2.06 -3.31 9.21
N ALA A 38 2.56 -4.41 9.77
CA ALA A 38 3.13 -5.50 9.01
C ALA A 38 2.12 -5.95 7.94
N VAL A 39 2.50 -5.84 6.67
CA VAL A 39 1.72 -6.37 5.55
C VAL A 39 2.05 -7.86 5.45
N PRO A 40 1.08 -8.76 5.61
CA PRO A 40 1.34 -10.20 5.56
C PRO A 40 1.86 -10.63 4.19
N GLY A 41 2.76 -11.60 4.19
CA GLY A 41 3.28 -12.19 2.96
C GLY A 41 2.20 -13.00 2.21
N ALA A 42 2.52 -13.38 0.97
CA ALA A 42 1.61 -14.19 0.15
C ALA A 42 1.27 -15.55 0.81
N GLU A 43 2.23 -16.16 1.51
CA GLU A 43 2.06 -17.43 2.21
C GLU A 43 1.17 -17.28 3.46
N GLU A 44 1.41 -16.25 4.26
CA GLU A 44 0.61 -15.93 5.45
C GLU A 44 -0.86 -15.64 5.07
N THR A 45 -1.05 -14.87 3.99
CA THR A 45 -2.38 -14.59 3.42
C THR A 45 -3.07 -15.88 2.97
N ARG A 46 -2.35 -16.76 2.27
CA ARG A 46 -2.91 -18.04 1.77
C ARG A 46 -3.30 -18.98 2.91
N ARG A 47 -2.49 -19.08 3.97
CA ARG A 47 -2.81 -19.87 5.16
C ARG A 47 -4.09 -19.35 5.82
N LYS A 48 -4.21 -18.04 6.03
CA LYS A 48 -5.40 -17.45 6.66
C LYS A 48 -6.68 -17.66 5.84
N MET A 49 -6.57 -17.57 4.52
CA MET A 49 -7.70 -17.83 3.62
C MET A 49 -8.18 -19.29 3.67
N ASN A 50 -7.29 -20.24 3.92
CA ASN A 50 -7.67 -21.65 4.09
C ASN A 50 -8.32 -21.92 5.46
N GLU A 51 -7.82 -21.29 6.54
CA GLU A 51 -8.43 -21.36 7.87
C GLU A 51 -9.87 -20.82 7.90
N LEU A 52 -10.14 -19.74 7.16
CA LEU A 52 -11.48 -19.13 7.09
C LEU A 52 -12.47 -19.90 6.21
N ARG A 53 -11.98 -20.89 5.44
CA ARG A 53 -12.78 -21.71 4.53
C ARG A 53 -13.06 -23.12 5.08
N ALA A 54 -12.48 -23.47 6.22
CA ALA A 54 -12.74 -24.69 6.97
C ALA A 54 -13.86 -24.45 7.98
#